data_AF-A0A2P7QI29-F1
#
_entry.id   AF-A0A2P7QI29-F1
#
_cell.length_a   1.000
_cell.length_b   1.000
_cell.length_c   1.000
_cell.angle_alpha   90.00
_cell.angle_beta   90.00
_cell.angle_gamma   90.00
#
_symmetry.space_group_name_H-M   'P 1'
#
loop_
_entity.id
_entity.type
_entity.pdbx_description
1 polymer ?
#
loop_
_entity_poly.entity_id
_entity_poly.type
_entity_poly.pdbx_seq_one_letter_code
_entity_poly.pdbx_strand_id
1 'polypeptide(L)'
;MLGAADNYCYLTRVSGKFMGYGESVRIRVVNGFWQLEGQSQQQGVAAWARCFARSEIKAPAGAERWSSEEFSATADNPGSGCVDTNPRLAWWGDGATVMTLVTGALRGSGERITINQSGDPFGPSTLVLHSCQKQLGVGAHSFFVGKPQSGRIARFIGPGGTGTPGQAGEYVSLPNQNVMLAPLTDAFCYFTEISGAFNGAGESVTILPGSDANGVNRWVLQARHASGSGVSAKVRCYARNQI
;
A
#
# COMPACT_ATOMS: atom_id res chain seq x y z
N MET A 1 -3.32 21.17 -6.30
CA MET A 1 -4.00 20.17 -5.46
C MET A 1 -4.89 19.32 -6.37
N LEU A 2 -4.95 18.01 -6.18
CA LEU A 2 -5.74 17.10 -7.02
C LEU A 2 -7.09 16.83 -6.36
N GLY A 3 -8.19 17.08 -7.08
CA GLY A 3 -9.54 16.86 -6.59
C GLY A 3 -9.80 15.37 -6.35
N ALA A 4 -10.35 15.02 -5.18
CA ALA A 4 -10.63 13.65 -4.79
C ALA A 4 -11.80 13.01 -5.56
N ALA A 5 -12.67 13.86 -6.14
CA ALA A 5 -13.74 13.44 -7.03
C ALA A 5 -13.18 12.79 -8.30
N ASP A 6 -12.14 13.36 -8.91
CA ASP A 6 -11.60 12.90 -10.20
C ASP A 6 -10.37 12.01 -10.08
N ASN A 7 -9.70 12.02 -8.91
CA ASN A 7 -8.42 11.35 -8.72
C ASN A 7 -8.47 10.38 -7.54
N TYR A 8 -7.61 9.37 -7.58
CA TYR A 8 -7.28 8.53 -6.44
C TYR A 8 -5.78 8.59 -6.19
N CYS A 9 -5.38 8.81 -4.93
CA CYS A 9 -3.98 8.92 -4.54
C CYS A 9 -3.61 7.86 -3.49
N TYR A 10 -2.35 7.42 -3.53
CA TYR A 10 -1.83 6.39 -2.64
C TYR A 10 -0.33 6.53 -2.40
N LEU A 11 0.18 5.91 -1.33
CA LEU A 11 1.58 6.00 -0.94
C LEU A 11 2.44 5.18 -1.91
N THR A 12 3.52 5.77 -2.40
CA THR A 12 4.52 5.10 -3.25
C THR A 12 5.91 5.17 -2.67
N ARG A 13 6.11 5.86 -1.56
CA ARG A 13 7.35 5.78 -0.79
C ARG A 13 7.06 5.95 0.68
N VAL A 14 7.74 5.15 1.49
CA VAL A 14 7.89 5.34 2.93
C VAL A 14 9.37 5.21 3.25
N SER A 15 9.92 6.20 3.96
CA SER A 15 11.35 6.23 4.28
C SER A 15 11.63 7.03 5.54
N GLY A 16 12.78 6.79 6.14
CA GLY A 16 13.28 7.59 7.26
C GLY A 16 13.36 6.82 8.57
N LYS A 17 13.29 7.56 9.68
CA LYS A 17 13.49 7.05 11.04
C LYS A 17 12.17 7.02 11.81
N PHE A 18 11.53 5.86 11.92
CA PHE A 18 10.24 5.68 12.61
C PHE A 18 10.45 5.10 14.02
N MET A 19 10.51 5.95 15.04
CA MET A 19 10.93 5.57 16.40
C MET A 19 9.77 5.45 17.39
N GLY A 20 8.57 5.94 17.04
CA GLY A 20 7.39 5.89 17.88
C GLY A 20 6.22 6.73 17.37
N TYR A 21 5.37 7.12 18.31
CA TYR A 21 4.08 7.79 18.10
C TYR A 21 4.18 9.13 17.35
N GLY A 22 5.36 9.77 17.37
CA GLY A 22 5.59 11.06 16.73
C GLY A 22 5.74 10.96 15.21
N GLU A 23 5.97 9.77 14.67
CA GLU A 23 6.27 9.55 13.26
C GLU A 23 5.07 8.98 12.51
N SER A 24 4.66 9.68 11.46
CA SER A 24 3.63 9.24 10.55
C SER A 24 3.82 9.84 9.16
N VAL A 25 3.36 9.09 8.16
CA VAL A 25 3.14 9.59 6.81
C VAL A 25 1.75 9.16 6.37
N ARG A 26 0.97 10.09 5.81
CA ARG A 26 -0.43 9.88 5.50
C ARG A 26 -0.84 10.55 4.21
N ILE A 27 -1.71 9.90 3.45
CA ILE A 27 -2.49 10.52 2.39
C ILE A 27 -3.95 10.54 2.82
N ARG A 28 -4.59 11.71 2.77
CA ARG A 28 -6.01 11.85 3.07
C ARG A 28 -6.67 12.95 2.23
N VAL A 29 -7.99 12.96 2.22
CA VAL A 29 -8.78 14.02 1.58
C VAL A 29 -9.08 15.12 2.59
N VAL A 30 -8.71 16.35 2.27
CA VAL A 30 -9.00 17.56 3.07
C VAL A 30 -9.62 18.59 2.13
N ASN A 31 -10.82 19.06 2.48
CA ASN A 31 -11.60 20.02 1.67
C ASN A 31 -11.77 19.59 0.20
N GLY A 32 -11.98 18.29 -0.03
CA GLY A 32 -12.16 17.72 -1.37
C GLY A 32 -10.88 17.50 -2.17
N PHE A 33 -9.70 17.73 -1.60
CA PHE A 33 -8.42 17.53 -2.27
C PHE A 33 -7.55 16.49 -1.55
N TRP A 34 -6.80 15.72 -2.33
CA TRP A 34 -5.77 14.84 -1.79
C TRP A 34 -4.59 15.63 -1.24
N GLN A 35 -4.17 15.30 -0.02
CA GLN A 35 -3.01 15.87 0.63
C GLN A 35 -2.10 14.76 1.16
N LEU A 36 -0.79 14.93 0.95
CA LEU A 36 0.23 14.12 1.59
C LEU A 36 0.72 14.88 2.83
N GLU A 37 0.61 14.24 3.97
CA GLU A 37 0.97 14.76 5.28
C GLU A 37 2.09 13.90 5.88
N GLY A 38 2.95 14.55 6.66
CA GLY A 38 3.97 13.88 7.44
C GLY A 38 4.11 14.56 8.78
N GLN A 39 4.23 13.77 9.84
CA GLN A 39 4.55 14.23 11.18
C GLN A 39 5.78 13.45 11.65
N SER A 40 6.77 14.13 12.21
CA SER A 40 7.97 13.46 12.70
C SER A 40 8.68 14.33 13.74
N GLN A 41 9.17 13.70 14.81
CA GLN A 41 10.17 14.29 15.70
C GLN A 41 11.59 13.80 15.36
N GLN A 42 11.72 12.95 14.34
CA GLN A 42 12.97 12.44 13.82
C GLN A 42 13.35 13.09 12.49
N GLN A 43 14.63 12.99 12.12
CA GLN A 43 15.11 13.39 10.81
C GLN A 43 14.80 12.33 9.75
N GLY A 44 14.52 12.79 8.53
CA GLY A 44 14.46 11.94 7.34
C GLY A 44 13.17 11.15 7.13
N VAL A 45 12.18 11.24 8.03
CA VAL A 45 10.83 10.71 7.76
C VAL A 45 10.24 11.43 6.56
N ALA A 46 10.00 10.67 5.50
CA ALA A 46 9.53 11.19 4.24
C ALA A 46 8.68 10.13 3.52
N ALA A 47 7.73 10.61 2.75
CA ALA A 47 6.91 9.79 1.88
C ALA A 47 6.71 10.45 0.53
N TRP A 48 6.33 9.64 -0.46
CA TRP A 48 5.84 10.10 -1.75
C TRP A 48 4.45 9.53 -1.99
N ALA A 49 3.66 10.28 -2.74
CA ALA A 49 2.35 9.88 -3.21
C ALA A 49 2.34 9.86 -4.73
N ARG A 50 1.48 9.00 -5.29
CA ARG A 50 1.06 9.09 -6.70
C ARG A 50 -0.43 9.06 -6.79
N CYS A 51 -0.93 9.64 -7.87
CA CYS A 51 -2.34 9.69 -8.18
C CYS A 51 -2.58 9.27 -9.62
N PHE A 52 -3.76 8.77 -9.90
CA PHE A 52 -4.28 8.57 -11.25
C PHE A 52 -5.68 9.18 -11.35
N ALA A 53 -6.05 9.62 -12.54
CA ALA A 53 -7.42 10.03 -12.80
C ALA A 53 -8.31 8.78 -12.80
N ARG A 54 -9.44 8.83 -12.10
CA ARG A 54 -10.39 7.71 -12.03
C ARG A 54 -10.81 7.25 -13.43
N SER A 55 -10.93 8.18 -14.38
CA SER A 55 -11.26 7.91 -15.78
C SER A 55 -10.24 7.00 -16.51
N GLU A 56 -9.01 6.88 -16.02
CA GLU A 56 -8.01 5.96 -16.57
C GLU A 56 -8.35 4.49 -16.34
N ILE A 57 -9.21 4.17 -15.37
CA ILE A 57 -9.65 2.81 -15.10
C ILE A 57 -10.83 2.47 -16.01
N LYS A 58 -10.64 1.55 -16.95
CA LYS A 58 -11.70 1.03 -17.82
C LYS A 58 -12.65 0.19 -16.99
N ALA A 59 -13.94 0.47 -17.13
CA ALA A 59 -15.01 -0.16 -16.38
C ALA A 59 -16.18 -0.47 -17.32
N PRO A 60 -17.07 -1.42 -16.97
CA PRO A 60 -18.32 -1.61 -17.70
C PRO A 60 -19.11 -0.30 -17.84
N ALA A 61 -19.95 -0.20 -18.87
CA ALA A 61 -20.82 0.97 -19.04
C ALA A 61 -21.72 1.16 -17.80
N GLY A 62 -21.81 2.40 -17.31
CA GLY A 62 -22.57 2.74 -16.10
C GLY A 62 -21.92 2.32 -14.77
N ALA A 63 -20.70 1.76 -14.78
CA ALA A 63 -19.98 1.43 -13.56
C ALA A 63 -19.48 2.69 -12.83
N GLU A 64 -19.59 2.68 -11.50
CA GLU A 64 -19.05 3.70 -10.64
C GLU A 64 -17.56 3.45 -10.34
N ARG A 65 -16.86 4.51 -9.95
CA ARG A 65 -15.46 4.48 -9.51
C ARG A 65 -15.36 5.23 -8.19
N TRP A 66 -15.39 4.49 -7.10
CA TRP A 66 -15.55 5.07 -5.77
C TRP A 66 -14.39 4.67 -4.86
N SER A 67 -14.23 5.42 -3.78
CA SER A 67 -13.22 5.17 -2.74
C SER A 67 -13.89 5.14 -1.38
N SER A 68 -13.54 4.15 -0.55
CA SER A 68 -14.07 4.04 0.80
C SER A 68 -13.62 5.16 1.72
N GLU A 69 -14.29 5.24 2.87
CA GLU A 69 -13.70 5.86 4.06
C GLU A 69 -12.42 5.13 4.49
N GLU A 70 -11.66 5.74 5.40
CA GLU A 70 -10.41 5.14 5.88
C GLU A 70 -10.71 3.99 6.86
N PHE A 71 -10.05 2.86 6.65
CA PHE A 71 -9.94 1.78 7.63
C PHE A 71 -8.60 1.94 8.35
N SER A 72 -8.60 1.87 9.68
CA SER A 72 -7.39 1.93 10.47
C SER A 72 -7.28 0.78 11.46
N ALA A 73 -6.04 0.42 11.76
CA ALA A 73 -5.70 -0.57 12.75
C ALA A 73 -4.40 -0.18 13.46
N THR A 74 -4.31 -0.54 14.73
CA THR A 74 -3.18 -0.20 15.59
C THR A 74 -2.82 -1.41 16.42
N ALA A 75 -1.55 -1.81 16.39
CA ALA A 75 -0.97 -2.69 17.38
C ALA A 75 -0.42 -1.83 18.51
N ASP A 76 -0.88 -2.09 19.74
CA ASP A 76 -0.30 -1.55 20.97
C ASP A 76 0.30 -2.71 21.76
N ASN A 77 1.58 -2.61 22.07
CA ASN A 77 2.33 -3.64 22.79
C ASN A 77 3.00 -3.02 24.01
N PRO A 78 2.34 -3.02 25.17
CA PRO A 78 2.91 -2.46 26.39
C PRO A 78 4.06 -3.31 26.96
N GLY A 79 4.28 -4.53 26.45
CA GLY A 79 5.22 -5.51 27.01
C GLY A 79 6.53 -5.66 26.23
N SER A 80 7.30 -6.70 26.58
CA SER A 80 8.60 -7.05 25.97
C SER A 80 8.51 -8.09 24.85
N GLY A 81 7.30 -8.49 24.44
CA GLY A 81 7.07 -9.49 23.39
C GLY A 81 6.76 -8.86 22.03
N CYS A 82 6.18 -9.65 21.13
CA CYS A 82 5.55 -9.16 19.91
C CYS A 82 4.05 -9.46 19.97
N VAL A 83 3.23 -8.61 19.36
CA VAL A 83 1.78 -8.79 19.27
C VAL A 83 1.33 -8.76 17.82
N ASP A 84 0.41 -9.65 17.48
CA ASP A 84 -0.38 -9.57 16.25
C ASP A 84 -1.73 -8.95 16.57
N THR A 85 -2.20 -8.02 15.74
CA THR A 85 -3.57 -7.53 15.85
C THR A 85 -4.55 -8.57 15.36
N ASN A 86 -5.74 -8.61 15.96
CA ASN A 86 -6.89 -9.22 15.30
C ASN A 86 -7.11 -8.56 13.93
N PRO A 87 -7.36 -9.34 12.86
CA PRO A 87 -7.55 -8.78 11.53
C PRO A 87 -8.67 -7.73 11.52
N ARG A 88 -8.34 -6.50 11.12
CA ARG A 88 -9.34 -5.46 10.93
C ARG A 88 -9.95 -5.60 9.54
N LEU A 89 -11.25 -5.86 9.49
CA LEU A 89 -11.98 -5.91 8.23
C LEU A 89 -11.96 -4.55 7.53
N ALA A 90 -11.64 -4.57 6.23
CA ALA A 90 -11.76 -3.47 5.30
C ALA A 90 -12.92 -3.71 4.33
N TRP A 91 -12.80 -3.18 3.11
CA TRP A 91 -13.75 -3.41 2.03
C TRP A 91 -13.67 -4.83 1.45
N TRP A 92 -14.70 -5.21 0.70
CA TRP A 92 -14.82 -6.51 0.05
C TRP A 92 -13.81 -6.71 -1.09
N GLY A 93 -13.67 -7.95 -1.56
CA GLY A 93 -12.72 -8.33 -2.62
C GLY A 93 -13.03 -7.72 -3.99
N ASP A 94 -14.16 -7.03 -4.13
CA ASP A 94 -14.53 -6.28 -5.32
C ASP A 94 -13.75 -4.95 -5.46
N GLY A 95 -13.06 -4.50 -4.41
CA GLY A 95 -12.18 -3.33 -4.41
C GLY A 95 -10.72 -3.65 -4.06
N ALA A 96 -9.78 -2.80 -4.47
CA ALA A 96 -8.39 -2.86 -4.01
C ALA A 96 -8.22 -2.08 -2.71
N THR A 97 -7.82 -2.75 -1.64
CA THR A 97 -7.49 -2.09 -0.36
C THR A 97 -6.03 -1.65 -0.39
N VAL A 98 -5.80 -0.35 -0.22
CA VAL A 98 -4.52 0.32 -0.48
C VAL A 98 -4.07 1.07 0.78
N MET A 99 -2.82 0.86 1.17
CA MET A 99 -2.20 1.56 2.30
C MET A 99 -2.08 3.06 2.06
N THR A 100 -2.59 3.87 2.99
CA THR A 100 -2.58 5.34 2.91
C THR A 100 -2.00 6.01 4.15
N LEU A 101 -1.80 5.28 5.24
CA LEU A 101 -1.15 5.76 6.46
C LEU A 101 -0.19 4.70 6.98
N VAL A 102 1.00 5.14 7.38
CA VAL A 102 1.98 4.36 8.16
C VAL A 102 2.40 5.22 9.34
N THR A 103 2.33 4.68 10.56
CA THR A 103 2.71 5.40 11.77
C THR A 103 3.24 4.48 12.86
N GLY A 104 3.94 5.04 13.84
CA GLY A 104 4.47 4.31 14.98
C GLY A 104 5.93 3.92 14.81
N ALA A 105 6.37 2.99 15.65
CA ALA A 105 7.74 2.51 15.67
C ALA A 105 7.93 1.35 14.67
N LEU A 106 8.78 1.57 13.68
CA LEU A 106 9.29 0.55 12.75
C LEU A 106 10.82 0.50 12.94
N ARG A 107 11.30 0.05 14.10
CA ARG A 107 12.73 0.11 14.47
C ARG A 107 13.35 -1.25 14.77
N GLY A 108 12.51 -2.23 15.06
CA GLY A 108 12.87 -3.63 15.19
C GLY A 108 12.84 -4.32 13.84
N SER A 109 13.50 -5.47 13.78
CA SER A 109 13.47 -6.38 12.63
C SER A 109 12.14 -7.14 12.50
N GLY A 110 11.22 -6.99 13.45
CA GLY A 110 9.99 -7.76 13.53
C GLY A 110 8.74 -7.04 13.04
N GLU A 111 8.74 -5.69 12.96
CA GLU A 111 7.50 -4.98 12.64
C GLU A 111 7.04 -5.20 11.20
N ARG A 112 5.74 -5.45 11.06
CA ARG A 112 5.11 -5.74 9.77
C ARG A 112 3.71 -5.17 9.73
N ILE A 113 3.41 -4.42 8.69
CA ILE A 113 2.08 -3.96 8.33
C ILE A 113 1.67 -4.73 7.09
N THR A 114 0.54 -5.45 7.15
CA THR A 114 0.04 -6.28 6.04
C THR A 114 -1.41 -5.94 5.70
N ILE A 115 -1.72 -5.86 4.41
CA ILE A 115 -3.06 -5.86 3.85
C ILE A 115 -3.26 -7.18 3.12
N ASN A 116 -4.15 -8.02 3.62
CA ASN A 116 -4.57 -9.23 2.94
C ASN A 116 -5.75 -8.92 2.03
N GLN A 117 -5.49 -8.82 0.73
CA GLN A 117 -6.53 -8.56 -0.27
C GLN A 117 -7.43 -9.79 -0.43
N SER A 118 -8.74 -9.63 -0.24
CA SER A 118 -9.69 -10.75 -0.36
C SER A 118 -9.76 -11.30 -1.79
N GLY A 119 -9.63 -12.62 -1.89
CA GLY A 119 -9.88 -13.39 -3.12
C GLY A 119 -11.35 -13.76 -3.33
N ASP A 120 -12.23 -13.40 -2.40
CA ASP A 120 -13.68 -13.60 -2.46
C ASP A 120 -14.34 -12.23 -2.72
N PRO A 121 -15.15 -12.07 -3.78
CA PRO A 121 -15.82 -10.80 -4.07
C PRO A 121 -16.77 -10.32 -2.96
N PHE A 122 -17.24 -11.20 -2.08
CA PHE A 122 -18.09 -10.87 -0.93
C PHE A 122 -17.33 -10.93 0.41
N GLY A 123 -16.10 -11.45 0.40
CA GLY A 123 -15.23 -11.49 1.57
C GLY A 123 -14.48 -10.16 1.74
N PRO A 124 -14.33 -9.65 2.98
CA PRO A 124 -13.55 -8.46 3.26
C PRO A 124 -12.04 -8.71 3.13
N SER A 125 -11.33 -7.75 2.57
CA SER A 125 -9.89 -7.60 2.78
C SER A 125 -9.61 -7.30 4.26
N THR A 126 -8.39 -7.55 4.73
CA THR A 126 -8.04 -7.31 6.14
C THR A 126 -6.74 -6.54 6.30
N LEU A 127 -6.64 -5.75 7.35
CA LEU A 127 -5.41 -5.14 7.82
C LEU A 127 -4.92 -5.94 9.03
N VAL A 128 -3.65 -6.33 9.02
CA VAL A 128 -3.00 -7.09 10.08
C VAL A 128 -1.67 -6.42 10.39
N LEU A 129 -1.40 -6.16 11.67
CA LEU A 129 -0.13 -5.64 12.12
C LEU A 129 0.54 -6.66 13.05
N HIS A 130 1.85 -6.81 12.88
CA HIS A 130 2.73 -7.48 13.83
C HIS A 130 3.67 -6.42 14.41
N SER A 131 3.68 -6.23 15.73
CA SER A 131 4.52 -5.23 16.38
C SER A 131 5.30 -5.81 17.56
N CYS A 132 6.62 -5.72 17.49
CA CYS A 132 7.52 -5.95 18.62
C CYS A 132 7.88 -4.64 19.35
N GLN A 133 7.23 -3.53 18.98
CA GLN A 133 7.38 -2.22 19.60
C GLN A 133 6.07 -1.76 20.22
N LYS A 134 6.18 -0.72 21.06
CA LYS A 134 5.05 -0.13 21.77
C LYS A 134 3.87 0.19 20.88
N GLN A 135 4.08 0.71 19.67
CA GLN A 135 2.97 0.99 18.78
C GLN A 135 3.36 0.91 17.32
N LEU A 136 2.44 0.36 16.54
CA LEU A 136 2.47 0.38 15.08
C LEU A 136 1.06 0.64 14.58
N GLY A 137 0.91 1.50 13.57
CA GLY A 137 -0.39 1.87 13.03
C GLY A 137 -0.39 1.90 11.50
N VAL A 138 -1.55 1.59 10.95
CA VAL A 138 -1.81 1.63 9.52
C VAL A 138 -3.19 2.24 9.27
N GLY A 139 -3.31 2.96 8.17
CA GLY A 139 -4.59 3.29 7.56
C GLY A 139 -4.61 2.88 6.10
N ALA A 140 -5.79 2.55 5.60
CA ALA A 140 -6.02 2.15 4.23
C ALA A 140 -7.35 2.69 3.70
N HIS A 141 -7.40 2.91 2.39
CA HIS A 141 -8.65 3.12 1.66
C HIS A 141 -8.82 2.02 0.64
N SER A 142 -10.05 1.69 0.29
CA SER A 142 -10.34 0.78 -0.80
C SER A 142 -10.82 1.54 -2.03
N PHE A 143 -10.24 1.23 -3.18
CA PHE A 143 -10.68 1.74 -4.48
C PHE A 143 -11.48 0.68 -5.23
N PHE A 144 -12.68 1.04 -5.65
CA PHE A 144 -13.65 0.12 -6.22
C PHE A 144 -14.09 0.58 -7.61
N VAL A 145 -14.27 -0.36 -8.54
CA VAL A 145 -14.81 -0.14 -9.88
C VAL A 145 -15.93 -1.13 -10.16
N GLY A 146 -17.14 -0.63 -10.42
CA GLY A 146 -18.30 -1.47 -10.73
C GLY A 146 -19.58 -1.05 -10.01
N LYS A 147 -20.42 -2.04 -9.68
CA LYS A 147 -21.52 -1.91 -8.72
C LYS A 147 -21.12 -2.63 -7.43
N PRO A 148 -21.10 -1.96 -6.27
CA PRO A 148 -20.75 -2.61 -5.01
C PRO A 148 -21.56 -3.89 -4.80
N GLN A 149 -20.95 -4.93 -4.23
CA GLN A 149 -21.64 -6.20 -3.94
C GLN A 149 -22.15 -6.94 -5.19
N SER A 150 -21.64 -6.63 -6.37
CA SER A 150 -22.03 -7.31 -7.62
C SER A 150 -21.45 -8.72 -7.78
N GLY A 151 -20.61 -9.17 -6.84
CA GLY A 151 -19.89 -10.44 -6.97
C GLY A 151 -18.72 -10.39 -7.95
N ARG A 152 -18.39 -9.22 -8.49
CA ARG A 152 -17.27 -9.04 -9.41
C ARG A 152 -16.00 -8.75 -8.64
N ILE A 153 -15.07 -9.69 -8.67
CA ILE A 153 -13.76 -9.50 -8.05
C ILE A 153 -12.88 -8.52 -8.83
N ALA A 154 -12.10 -7.73 -8.10
CA ALA A 154 -11.07 -6.88 -8.68
C ALA A 154 -10.02 -7.70 -9.45
N ARG A 155 -9.59 -7.18 -10.61
CA ARG A 155 -8.53 -7.78 -11.43
C ARG A 155 -7.18 -7.15 -11.11
N PHE A 156 -6.15 -7.99 -11.02
CA PHE A 156 -4.79 -7.60 -10.70
C PHE A 156 -3.82 -8.16 -11.74
N ILE A 157 -2.66 -7.52 -11.87
CA ILE A 157 -1.51 -7.99 -12.63
C ILE A 157 -0.40 -8.30 -11.63
N GLY A 158 0.16 -9.50 -11.72
CA GLY A 158 1.21 -9.96 -10.82
C GLY A 158 2.15 -10.97 -11.48
N PRO A 159 3.06 -11.57 -10.71
CA PRO A 159 3.97 -12.62 -11.21
C PRO A 159 3.26 -13.81 -11.84
N GLY A 160 2.04 -14.14 -11.39
CA GLY A 160 1.20 -15.20 -11.94
C GLY A 160 0.37 -14.80 -13.16
N GLY A 161 0.56 -13.59 -13.69
CA GLY A 161 -0.23 -13.05 -14.80
C GLY A 161 -1.36 -12.13 -14.34
N THR A 162 -2.47 -12.12 -15.08
CA THR A 162 -3.63 -11.25 -14.80
C THR A 162 -4.81 -12.07 -14.29
N GLY A 163 -5.40 -11.70 -13.15
CA GLY A 163 -6.53 -12.44 -12.58
C GLY A 163 -6.99 -11.91 -11.23
N THR A 164 -7.60 -12.78 -10.42
CA THR A 164 -7.93 -12.50 -9.01
C THR A 164 -6.66 -12.28 -8.18
N PRO A 165 -6.75 -11.79 -6.93
CA PRO A 165 -5.59 -11.63 -6.06
C PRO A 165 -4.73 -12.88 -5.93
N GLY A 166 -5.35 -14.06 -5.78
CA GLY A 166 -4.64 -15.33 -5.64
C GLY A 166 -3.98 -15.79 -6.94
N GLN A 167 -4.62 -15.56 -8.09
CA GLN A 167 -4.07 -15.92 -9.40
C GLN A 167 -2.90 -15.01 -9.79
N ALA A 168 -3.06 -13.70 -9.62
CA ALA A 168 -2.02 -12.73 -9.98
C ALA A 168 -0.79 -12.85 -9.05
N GLY A 169 -1.01 -13.15 -7.77
CA GLY A 169 0.05 -13.14 -6.75
C GLY A 169 0.50 -11.74 -6.35
N GLU A 170 1.62 -11.66 -5.63
CA GLU A 170 2.22 -10.40 -5.17
C GLU A 170 3.69 -10.33 -5.60
N TYR A 171 4.14 -9.12 -5.89
CA TYR A 171 5.56 -8.84 -6.06
C TYR A 171 6.19 -8.64 -4.69
N VAL A 172 7.38 -9.19 -4.48
CA VAL A 172 8.10 -9.13 -3.21
C VAL A 172 9.50 -8.59 -3.46
N SER A 173 9.87 -7.53 -2.75
CA SER A 173 11.24 -7.00 -2.73
C SER A 173 11.87 -7.26 -1.36
N LEU A 174 12.95 -8.04 -1.37
CA LEU A 174 13.83 -8.21 -0.21
C LEU A 174 14.80 -7.02 -0.11
N PRO A 175 15.53 -6.88 1.01
CA PRO A 175 16.45 -5.76 1.18
C PRO A 175 17.45 -5.63 0.03
N ASN A 176 17.57 -4.42 -0.52
CA ASN A 176 18.42 -4.02 -1.64
C ASN A 176 18.11 -4.70 -2.98
N GLN A 177 16.88 -5.20 -3.18
CA GLN A 177 16.42 -5.73 -4.46
C GLN A 177 15.53 -4.75 -5.22
N ASN A 178 15.74 -4.67 -6.54
CA ASN A 178 14.84 -4.01 -7.46
C ASN A 178 13.95 -5.06 -8.15
N VAL A 179 12.64 -4.85 -8.14
CA VAL A 179 11.66 -5.79 -8.72
C VAL A 179 10.86 -5.06 -9.78
N MET A 180 10.89 -5.55 -11.02
CA MET A 180 9.98 -5.07 -12.06
C MET A 180 8.57 -5.56 -11.79
N LEU A 181 7.62 -4.65 -11.89
CA LEU A 181 6.20 -4.92 -11.69
C LEU A 181 5.46 -4.84 -13.04
N ALA A 182 4.16 -4.55 -12.98
CA ALA A 182 3.33 -4.36 -14.16
C ALA A 182 3.72 -3.10 -14.97
N PRO A 183 3.40 -3.07 -16.29
CA PRO A 183 3.52 -1.87 -17.12
C PRO A 183 2.74 -0.68 -16.57
N LEU A 184 3.27 0.54 -16.74
CA LEU A 184 2.64 1.77 -16.22
C LEU A 184 1.23 2.03 -16.81
N THR A 185 1.04 1.60 -18.06
CA THR A 185 -0.21 1.75 -18.83
C THR A 185 -1.27 0.74 -18.45
N ASP A 186 -0.89 -0.34 -17.77
CA ASP A 186 -1.76 -1.50 -17.59
C ASP A 186 -2.25 -1.62 -16.15
N ALA A 187 -1.51 -1.06 -15.19
CA ALA A 187 -1.89 -1.09 -13.79
C ALA A 187 -1.36 0.13 -13.01
N PHE A 188 -1.95 0.36 -11.84
CA PHE A 188 -1.28 1.10 -10.77
C PHE A 188 -0.86 0.10 -9.67
N CYS A 189 0.33 0.28 -9.10
CA CYS A 189 0.89 -0.63 -8.11
C CYS A 189 0.99 0.04 -6.75
N TYR A 190 0.64 -0.67 -5.67
CA TYR A 190 0.57 -0.14 -4.31
C TYR A 190 1.07 -1.15 -3.26
N PHE A 191 1.48 -0.65 -2.10
CA PHE A 191 1.97 -1.49 -1.00
C PHE A 191 0.85 -2.32 -0.37
N THR A 192 1.07 -3.62 -0.28
CA THR A 192 0.28 -4.55 0.54
C THR A 192 1.04 -5.01 1.78
N GLU A 193 2.37 -4.87 1.81
CA GLU A 193 3.16 -5.10 3.02
C GLU A 193 4.33 -4.12 3.10
N ILE A 194 4.59 -3.61 4.30
CA ILE A 194 5.84 -2.92 4.66
C ILE A 194 6.36 -3.56 5.94
N SER A 195 7.64 -3.93 5.95
CA SER A 195 8.27 -4.58 7.09
C SER A 195 9.75 -4.26 7.22
N GLY A 196 10.29 -4.52 8.41
CA GLY A 196 11.70 -4.32 8.74
C GLY A 196 11.98 -3.03 9.50
N ALA A 197 13.27 -2.70 9.62
CA ALA A 197 13.75 -1.66 10.53
C ALA A 197 14.06 -0.35 9.81
N PHE A 198 13.26 0.68 10.06
CA PHE A 198 13.41 2.06 9.59
C PHE A 198 14.13 2.93 10.64
N ASN A 199 15.45 2.75 10.73
CA ASN A 199 16.30 3.36 11.76
C ASN A 199 16.87 4.74 11.39
N GLY A 200 16.62 5.22 10.17
CA GLY A 200 17.04 6.55 9.71
C GLY A 200 18.38 6.60 8.99
N ALA A 201 19.01 5.47 8.71
CA ALA A 201 20.29 5.42 8.00
C ALA A 201 20.10 5.40 6.47
N GLY A 202 18.88 5.59 5.98
CA GLY A 202 18.54 5.61 4.55
C GLY A 202 17.52 4.54 4.14
N GLU A 203 16.85 3.93 5.11
CA GLU A 203 15.87 2.88 4.85
C GLU A 203 14.64 3.42 4.14
N SER A 204 14.23 2.71 3.10
CA SER A 204 13.08 3.10 2.29
C SER A 204 12.47 1.93 1.55
N VAL A 205 11.17 1.99 1.34
CA VAL A 205 10.45 1.18 0.35
C VAL A 205 9.81 2.13 -0.65
N THR A 206 10.04 1.93 -1.94
CA THR A 206 9.63 2.86 -3.00
C THR A 206 9.09 2.12 -4.21
N ILE A 207 7.96 2.59 -4.74
CA ILE A 207 7.39 2.23 -6.04
C ILE A 207 7.63 3.43 -6.97
N LEU A 208 8.41 3.25 -8.02
CA LEU A 208 8.71 4.31 -8.99
C LEU A 208 8.61 3.80 -10.44
N PRO A 209 8.42 4.68 -11.43
CA PRO A 209 8.60 4.33 -12.83
C PRO A 209 10.04 3.95 -13.13
N GLY A 210 10.20 3.01 -14.05
CA GLY A 210 11.44 2.68 -14.71
C GLY A 210 11.15 2.04 -16.06
N SER A 211 12.18 1.50 -16.70
CA SER A 211 12.06 0.79 -17.96
C SER A 211 12.74 -0.57 -17.85
N ASP A 212 12.17 -1.61 -18.44
CA ASP A 212 12.82 -2.90 -18.54
C ASP A 212 13.89 -2.92 -19.65
N ALA A 213 14.56 -4.08 -19.82
CA ALA A 213 15.62 -4.25 -20.83
C ALA A 213 15.13 -4.04 -22.28
N ASN A 214 13.80 -4.10 -22.51
CA ASN A 214 13.19 -3.89 -23.82
C ASN A 214 12.65 -2.45 -23.98
N GLY A 215 12.92 -1.56 -23.02
CA GLY A 215 12.43 -0.18 -23.03
C GLY A 215 10.95 -0.02 -22.66
N VAL A 216 10.27 -1.07 -22.18
CA VAL A 216 8.88 -0.96 -21.75
C VAL A 216 8.84 -0.27 -20.39
N ASN A 217 8.06 0.81 -20.29
CA ASN A 217 7.87 1.54 -19.05
C ASN A 217 7.06 0.71 -18.05
N ARG A 218 7.67 0.41 -16.90
CA ARG A 218 7.10 -0.41 -15.83
C ARG A 218 7.21 0.29 -14.49
N TRP A 219 6.40 -0.17 -13.55
CA TRP A 219 6.65 0.13 -12.15
C TRP A 219 7.83 -0.71 -11.62
N VAL A 220 8.57 -0.13 -10.70
CA VAL A 220 9.73 -0.74 -10.03
C VAL A 220 9.53 -0.63 -8.53
N LEU A 221 9.57 -1.76 -7.83
CA LEU A 221 9.66 -1.79 -6.37
C LEU A 221 11.12 -1.83 -5.96
N GLN A 222 11.51 -0.96 -5.04
CA GLN A 222 12.83 -0.93 -4.41
C GLN A 222 12.66 -0.92 -2.90
N ALA A 223 13.32 -1.85 -2.22
CA ALA A 223 13.54 -1.81 -0.79
C ALA A 223 15.03 -1.53 -0.55
N ARG A 224 15.37 -0.40 0.08
CA ARG A 224 16.76 0.00 0.34
C ARG A 224 17.01 0.07 1.83
N HIS A 225 18.17 -0.40 2.27
CA HIS A 225 18.65 -0.22 3.64
C HIS A 225 20.16 0.03 3.62
N ALA A 226 20.63 0.81 4.60
CA ALA A 226 22.06 1.07 4.75
C ALA A 226 22.73 0.13 5.78
N SER A 227 21.98 -0.38 6.77
CA SER A 227 22.51 -1.26 7.80
C SER A 227 21.41 -2.10 8.49
N GLY A 228 21.80 -3.13 9.24
CA GLY A 228 20.90 -3.91 10.09
C GLY A 228 20.09 -5.00 9.36
N SER A 229 18.90 -5.31 9.89
CA SER A 229 18.03 -6.41 9.44
C SER A 229 17.30 -6.16 8.11
N GLY A 230 17.50 -4.98 7.51
CA GLY A 230 16.89 -4.60 6.25
C GLY A 230 15.42 -4.18 6.34
N VAL A 231 14.92 -3.71 5.21
CA VAL A 231 13.49 -3.45 4.96
C VAL A 231 13.03 -4.26 3.77
N SER A 232 11.78 -4.66 3.78
CA SER A 232 11.13 -5.37 2.68
C SER A 232 9.73 -4.81 2.43
N ALA A 233 9.23 -5.07 1.23
CA ALA A 233 7.87 -4.70 0.88
C ALA A 233 7.24 -5.73 -0.05
N LYS A 234 5.92 -5.83 0.03
CA LYS A 234 5.08 -6.50 -0.95
C LYS A 234 4.18 -5.50 -1.65
N VAL A 235 3.95 -5.75 -2.93
CA VAL A 235 3.17 -4.87 -3.80
C VAL A 235 2.23 -5.69 -4.65
N ARG A 236 1.04 -5.13 -4.86
CA ARG A 236 0.06 -5.61 -5.82
C ARG A 236 -0.21 -4.54 -6.85
N CYS A 237 -0.50 -4.95 -8.09
CA CYS A 237 -0.83 -4.03 -9.17
C CYS A 237 -2.27 -4.22 -9.61
N TYR A 238 -3.12 -3.21 -9.39
CA TYR A 238 -4.52 -3.21 -9.80
C TYR A 238 -4.61 -2.92 -11.28
N ALA A 239 -5.23 -3.81 -12.04
CA ALA A 239 -5.34 -3.65 -13.49
C ALA A 239 -6.18 -2.41 -13.82
N ARG A 240 -5.76 -1.61 -14.79
CA ARG A 240 -6.57 -0.49 -15.30
C ARG A 240 -7.75 -1.00 -16.13
N ASN A 241 -7.66 -2.20 -16.69
CA ASN A 241 -8.79 -2.85 -17.34
C ASN A 241 -9.57 -3.73 -16.35
N GLN A 242 -10.69 -3.22 -15.86
CA GLN A 242 -11.63 -3.94 -14.99
C GLN A 242 -12.86 -4.42 -15.75
N ILE A 243 -12.78 -4.59 -17.07
CA ILE A 243 -13.82 -5.19 -17.93
C ILE A 243 -13.58 -6.68 -18.09
#